data_AF-A0A813NQR9-F1
#
_entry.id   AF-A0A813NQR9-F1
#
_cell.length_a   1.000
_cell.length_b   1.000
_cell.length_c   1.000
_cell.angle_alpha   90.00
_cell.angle_beta   90.00
_cell.angle_gamma   90.00
#
_symmetry.space_group_name_H-M   'P 1'
#
loop_
_entity.id
_entity.type
_entity.pdbx_description
1 polymer ?
#
loop_
_entity_poly.entity_id
_entity_poly.type
_entity_poly.pdbx_seq_one_letter_code
_entity_poly.pdbx_strand_id
1 'polypeptide(L)'
;MSNEEELLYNNISSSSSSSTSSIHQQIQSSGSTRKKRKLNGQQRDEATIREKHRMLKLNKAYAQLRVVLPVENKCKLSRIETLRTAVHYIKLLNQLLEVDNN
;
A
#
# COMPACT_ATOMS: atom_id res chain seq x y z
N MET A 1 15.50 -9.71 -11.86
CA MET A 1 15.12 -8.56 -11.01
C MET A 1 15.80 -7.36 -11.62
N SER A 2 15.06 -6.31 -11.97
CA SER A 2 15.65 -5.13 -12.61
C SER A 2 16.41 -4.31 -11.56
N ASN A 3 17.60 -3.83 -11.89
CA ASN A 3 18.51 -3.14 -10.94
C ASN A 3 17.87 -1.96 -10.19
N GLU A 4 16.83 -1.33 -10.74
CA GLU A 4 16.08 -0.25 -10.07
C GLU A 4 15.22 -0.75 -8.89
N GLU A 5 14.70 -1.98 -8.94
CA GLU A 5 13.91 -2.56 -7.86
C GLU A 5 14.79 -2.96 -6.66
N GLU A 6 16.05 -3.33 -6.92
CA GLU A 6 17.05 -3.65 -5.90
C GLU A 6 17.51 -2.40 -5.13
N LEU A 7 17.60 -1.25 -5.81
CA LEU A 7 17.95 0.03 -5.19
C LEU A 7 16.86 0.55 -4.23
N LEU A 8 15.58 0.30 -4.52
CA LEU A 8 14.48 0.66 -3.61
C LEU A 8 14.46 -0.23 -2.35
N TYR A 9 14.85 -1.49 -2.50
CA TYR A 9 14.97 -2.45 -1.39
C TYR A 9 16.08 -2.03 -0.41
N ASN A 10 17.26 -1.68 -0.93
CA ASN A 10 18.44 -1.34 -0.12
C ASN A 10 18.31 -0.01 0.65
N ASN A 11 17.52 0.95 0.15
CA ASN A 11 17.34 2.24 0.83
C ASN A 11 16.38 2.17 2.05
N ILE A 12 15.50 1.16 2.12
CA ILE A 12 14.53 1.00 3.20
C ILE A 12 15.11 0.17 4.37
N SER A 13 15.97 -0.81 4.09
CA SER A 13 16.63 -1.62 5.14
C SER A 13 17.54 -0.79 6.04
N SER A 14 18.19 0.25 5.52
CA SER A 14 19.15 1.08 6.26
C SER A 14 18.50 2.04 7.27
N SER A 15 17.18 2.24 7.23
CA SER A 15 16.47 3.22 8.07
C SER A 15 15.69 2.60 9.25
N SER A 16 15.81 1.29 9.47
CA SER A 16 15.08 0.57 10.54
C SER A 16 16.00 -0.15 11.54
N SER A 17 17.10 0.50 11.95
CA SER A 17 17.76 0.18 13.22
C SER A 17 17.22 1.10 14.32
N SER A 18 16.00 0.81 14.78
CA SER A 18 15.47 1.36 16.04
C SER A 18 15.33 0.19 17.02
N SER A 19 16.36 0.01 17.86
CA SER A 19 16.38 -0.96 18.94
C SER A 19 15.24 -0.67 19.92
N THR A 20 14.17 -1.45 19.88
CA THR A 20 13.17 -1.47 20.95
C THR A 20 13.50 -2.60 21.91
N SER A 21 14.15 -2.21 23.02
CA SER A 21 14.47 -3.07 24.15
C SER A 21 13.21 -3.79 24.64
N SER A 22 13.18 -5.11 24.52
CA SER A 22 12.05 -5.95 24.95
C SER A 22 12.00 -6.06 26.48
N ILE A 23 11.10 -5.32 27.10
CA ILE A 23 10.72 -5.48 28.51
C ILE A 23 9.62 -6.55 28.60
N HIS A 24 9.89 -7.59 29.41
CA HIS A 24 8.92 -8.44 30.12
C HIS A 24 8.18 -9.56 29.36
N GLN A 25 8.61 -10.83 29.56
CA GLN A 25 7.72 -11.91 30.04
C GLN A 25 8.49 -13.20 30.39
N GLN A 26 8.66 -13.43 31.69
CA GLN A 26 8.89 -14.77 32.25
C GLN A 26 7.56 -15.25 32.83
N ILE A 27 6.83 -16.13 32.12
CA ILE A 27 5.84 -17.01 32.72
C ILE A 27 6.01 -18.38 32.07
N GLN A 28 6.46 -19.35 32.86
CA GLN A 28 6.62 -20.75 32.49
C GLN A 28 5.28 -21.45 32.61
N SER A 29 4.77 -22.04 31.53
CA SER A 29 3.71 -23.04 31.61
C SER A 29 4.11 -24.28 30.81
N SER A 30 4.18 -25.38 31.53
CA SER A 30 4.46 -26.74 31.09
C SER A 30 3.28 -27.29 30.29
N GLY A 31 3.56 -27.86 29.11
CA GLY A 31 2.58 -28.68 28.37
C GLY A 31 2.55 -28.40 26.87
N SER A 32 2.75 -29.46 26.09
CA SER A 32 2.70 -29.54 24.62
C SER A 32 3.96 -29.08 23.88
N THR A 33 4.74 -30.06 23.40
CA THR A 33 5.80 -29.94 22.40
C THR A 33 5.24 -29.56 21.03
N ARG A 34 4.51 -28.45 20.96
CA ARG A 34 4.26 -27.75 19.70
C ARG A 34 5.59 -27.15 19.32
N LYS A 35 6.35 -27.80 18.42
CA LYS A 35 7.51 -27.22 17.75
C LYS A 35 7.09 -25.83 17.29
N LYS A 36 7.42 -24.78 18.06
CA LYS A 36 7.17 -23.39 17.72
C LYS A 36 7.97 -23.21 16.43
N ARG A 37 7.28 -23.20 15.29
CA ARG A 37 7.90 -22.80 14.01
C ARG A 37 8.51 -21.45 14.32
N LYS A 38 9.85 -21.38 14.44
CA LYS A 38 10.56 -20.11 14.56
C LYS A 38 10.16 -19.37 13.30
N LEU A 39 9.17 -18.49 13.40
CA LEU A 39 8.79 -17.60 12.32
C LEU A 39 10.03 -16.75 12.11
N ASN A 40 10.75 -17.04 11.02
CA ASN A 40 12.01 -16.41 10.72
C ASN A 40 11.70 -14.92 10.55
N GLY A 41 12.21 -14.07 11.47
CA GLY A 41 11.91 -12.63 11.47
C GLY A 41 12.18 -12.02 10.09
N GLN A 42 13.27 -12.46 9.47
CA GLN A 42 13.65 -12.12 8.11
C GLN A 42 12.53 -12.37 7.08
N GLN A 43 11.84 -13.52 7.14
CA GLN A 43 10.74 -13.81 6.22
C GLN A 43 9.52 -12.92 6.44
N ARG A 44 9.25 -12.52 7.69
CA ARG A 44 8.17 -11.56 8.01
C ARG A 44 8.52 -10.17 7.50
N ASP A 45 9.77 -9.76 7.67
CA ASP A 45 10.26 -8.45 7.24
C ASP A 45 10.24 -8.35 5.71
N GLU A 46 10.74 -9.38 5.02
CA GLU A 46 10.65 -9.51 3.56
C GLU A 46 9.20 -9.46 3.07
N ALA A 47 8.28 -10.16 3.74
CA ALA A 47 6.86 -10.13 3.38
C ALA A 47 6.24 -8.73 3.57
N THR A 48 6.62 -8.02 4.63
CA THR A 48 6.17 -6.65 4.90
C THR A 48 6.67 -5.68 3.84
N ILE A 49 7.94 -5.80 3.43
CA ILE A 49 8.53 -4.99 2.36
C ILE A 49 7.79 -5.23 1.03
N ARG A 50 7.53 -6.49 0.68
CA ARG A 50 6.75 -6.83 -0.52
C ARG A 50 5.36 -6.20 -0.51
N GLU A 51 4.65 -6.26 0.62
CA GLU A 51 3.32 -5.65 0.73
C GLU A 51 3.38 -4.12 0.66
N LYS A 52 4.39 -3.49 1.28
CA LYS A 52 4.63 -2.05 1.15
C LYS A 52 4.82 -1.66 -0.31
N HIS A 53 5.62 -2.40 -1.08
CA HIS A 53 5.81 -2.16 -2.51
C HIS A 53 4.52 -2.33 -3.31
N ARG A 54 3.74 -3.40 -3.05
CA ARG A 54 2.43 -3.61 -3.67
C ARG A 54 1.50 -2.41 -3.42
N MET A 55 1.47 -1.91 -2.19
CA MET A 55 0.68 -0.75 -1.80
C MET A 55 1.18 0.56 -2.39
N LEU A 56 2.50 0.77 -2.54
CA LEU A 56 3.05 1.93 -3.23
C LEU A 56 2.60 1.98 -4.69
N LYS A 57 2.69 0.85 -5.42
CA LYS A 57 2.23 0.75 -6.80
C LYS A 57 0.74 1.11 -6.93
N LEU A 58 -0.10 0.56 -6.04
CA LEU A 58 -1.53 0.88 -6.00
C LEU A 58 -1.78 2.37 -5.72
N ASN A 59 -1.10 2.93 -4.73
CA ASN A 59 -1.27 4.33 -4.36
C ASN A 59 -0.81 5.28 -5.47
N LYS A 60 0.24 4.94 -6.23
CA LYS A 60 0.68 5.69 -7.42
C LYS A 60 -0.41 5.73 -8.49
N ALA A 61 -1.05 4.60 -8.79
CA ALA A 61 -2.16 4.55 -9.73
C ALA A 61 -3.36 5.40 -9.27
N TYR A 62 -3.70 5.35 -7.98
CA TYR A 62 -4.72 6.23 -7.39
C TYR A 62 -4.35 7.72 -7.49
N ALA A 63 -3.08 8.08 -7.35
CA ALA A 63 -2.63 9.46 -7.51
C ALA A 63 -2.79 9.93 -8.97
N GLN A 64 -2.40 9.10 -9.93
CA GLN A 64 -2.59 9.39 -11.36
C GLN A 64 -4.06 9.56 -11.73
N LEU A 65 -4.94 8.70 -11.19
CA LEU A 65 -6.38 8.85 -11.40
C LEU A 65 -6.89 10.20 -10.89
N ARG A 66 -6.46 10.65 -9.70
CA ARG A 66 -6.91 11.95 -9.15
C ARG A 66 -6.54 13.16 -10.00
N VAL A 67 -5.44 13.09 -10.75
CA VAL A 67 -4.99 14.20 -11.62
C VAL A 67 -5.99 14.47 -12.74
N VAL A 68 -6.66 13.43 -13.25
CA VAL A 68 -7.61 13.55 -14.37
C VAL A 68 -9.06 13.74 -13.91
N LEU A 69 -9.33 13.67 -12.60
CA LEU A 69 -10.68 13.89 -12.10
C LEU A 69 -11.00 15.38 -11.97
N PRO A 70 -12.19 15.83 -12.40
CA PRO A 70 -12.61 17.21 -12.23
C PRO A 70 -13.03 17.44 -10.77
N VAL A 71 -12.07 17.86 -9.94
CA VAL A 71 -12.32 18.18 -8.52
C VAL A 71 -11.74 19.56 -8.20
N GLU A 72 -12.60 20.46 -7.70
CA GLU A 72 -12.28 21.87 -7.47
C GLU A 72 -11.23 22.08 -6.37
N ASN A 73 -11.16 21.15 -5.41
CA ASN A 73 -10.29 21.24 -4.26
C ASN A 73 -9.10 20.31 -4.45
N LYS A 74 -7.86 20.85 -4.40
CA LYS A 74 -6.59 20.09 -4.35
C LYS A 74 -6.45 19.21 -3.08
N CYS A 75 -7.53 19.04 -2.30
CA CYS A 75 -7.56 18.18 -1.14
C CYS A 75 -7.52 16.70 -1.54
N LYS A 76 -6.80 15.90 -0.77
CA LYS A 76 -6.59 14.48 -1.06
C LYS A 76 -7.93 13.72 -0.95
N LEU A 77 -8.54 13.36 -2.09
CA LEU A 77 -9.72 12.48 -2.14
C LEU A 77 -9.41 11.13 -1.47
N SER A 78 -10.33 10.63 -0.65
CA SER A 78 -10.25 9.26 -0.13
C SER A 78 -10.34 8.23 -1.26
N ARG A 79 -10.01 6.95 -0.98
CA ARG A 79 -10.10 5.88 -2.00
C ARG A 79 -11.52 5.74 -2.53
N ILE A 80 -12.51 5.73 -1.64
CA ILE A 80 -13.91 5.56 -2.02
C ILE A 80 -14.42 6.77 -2.82
N GLU A 81 -14.07 7.99 -2.42
CA GLU A 81 -14.43 9.19 -3.18
C GLU A 81 -13.78 9.18 -4.56
N THR A 82 -12.48 8.86 -4.64
CA THR A 82 -11.77 8.77 -5.93
C THR A 82 -12.47 7.83 -6.90
N LEU A 83 -12.89 6.65 -6.42
CA LEU A 83 -13.62 5.69 -7.27
C LEU A 83 -15.01 6.19 -7.66
N ARG A 84 -15.77 6.74 -6.70
CA ARG A 84 -17.11 7.28 -6.96
C ARG A 84 -17.07 8.42 -7.98
N THR A 85 -16.16 9.37 -7.80
CA THR A 85 -15.95 10.49 -8.71
C THR A 85 -15.53 10.01 -10.11
N ALA A 86 -14.64 9.03 -10.20
CA ALA A 86 -14.23 8.48 -11.50
C ALA A 86 -15.40 7.85 -12.27
N VAL A 87 -16.22 7.04 -11.60
CA VAL A 87 -17.42 6.44 -12.22
C VAL A 87 -18.40 7.50 -12.69
N HIS A 88 -18.63 8.54 -11.86
CA HIS A 88 -19.52 9.64 -12.24
C HIS A 88 -18.97 10.43 -13.44
N TYR A 89 -17.66 10.70 -13.47
CA TYR A 89 -17.03 11.47 -14.53
C TYR A 89 -17.09 10.76 -15.88
N ILE A 90 -16.82 9.44 -15.92
CA ILE A 90 -16.98 8.64 -17.15
C ILE A 90 -18.41 8.74 -17.70
N LYS A 91 -19.43 8.65 -16.82
CA LYS A 91 -20.84 8.77 -17.23
C LYS A 91 -21.15 10.14 -17.80
N LEU A 92 -20.67 11.21 -17.16
CA LEU A 92 -20.88 12.57 -17.62
C LEU A 92 -20.27 12.79 -19.01
N LEU A 93 -19.04 12.33 -19.24
CA LEU A 93 -18.37 12.45 -20.54
C LEU A 93 -19.14 11.72 -21.64
N ASN A 94 -19.67 10.52 -21.36
CA ASN A 94 -20.49 9.80 -22.34
C ASN A 94 -21.79 10.56 -22.67
N GLN A 95 -22.47 11.12 -21.66
CA GLN A 95 -23.69 11.91 -21.88
C GLN A 95 -23.42 13.17 -22.73
N LEU A 96 -22.31 13.86 -22.49
CA LEU A 96 -21.94 15.03 -23.28
C LEU A 96 -21.71 14.66 -24.75
N LEU A 97 -21.01 13.55 -25.00
CA LEU A 97 -20.78 13.06 -26.36
C LEU A 97 -22.08 12.63 -27.06
N GLU A 98 -23.06 12.07 -26.35
CA GLU A 98 -24.36 11.73 -26.93
C GLU A 98 -25.18 12.97 -27.29
N VAL A 99 -25.12 14.02 -26.47
CA VAL A 99 -25.79 15.31 -26.75
C VAL A 99 -25.14 16.01 -27.94
N ASP A 100 -23.81 16.00 -28.05
CA ASP A 100 -23.08 16.69 -29.13
C ASP A 100 -23.26 16.01 -30.50
N ASN A 101 -23.60 14.71 -30.53
CA ASN A 101 -23.81 13.94 -31.76
C ASN A 101 -25.26 13.98 -32.29
N ASN A 102 -26.13 14.80 -31.69
CA ASN A 102 -27.56 14.85 -31.96
C ASN A 102 -28.06 16.28 -32.21
#